data_AF-A0A2J7ZGQ6-F1
#
_entry.id   AF-A0A2J7ZGQ6-F1
#
_cell.length_a   1.000
_cell.length_b   1.000
_cell.length_c   1.000
_cell.angle_alpha   90.00
_cell.angle_beta   90.00
_cell.angle_gamma   90.00
#
_symmetry.space_group_name_H-M   'P 1'
#
loop_
_entity.id
_entity.type
_entity.pdbx_description
1 polymer ?
#
loop_
_entity_poly.entity_id
_entity_poly.type
_entity_poly.pdbx_seq_one_letter_code
_entity_poly.pdbx_strand_id
1 'polypeptide(L)'
;MAQAGLYVACDAMSLAPFSSIYTRMATTDDIYHGRSTFMVELAELRDILHHADARSLVVGDELCSGTESASAISIVGSACLALDRKRSHFMFATHLHELPDVKAIRASTRIAIAHLSVRYDDAADMLVYNRRLMDGPGNALYGLEVARAMRMEREFMQNAHAIRRELLGVQEDVVNQKKSNYNRNIYMDLCGACGERQAEETHHIEPQRLADSNGMIGRFHKNAAHNLIPLCAQCHDDVHSKGLHIPSAVMTTRGILRV
;
A
#
# COMPACT_ATOMS: atom_id res chain seq x y z
N MET A 1 8.86 -11.46 29.69
CA MET A 1 7.74 -11.60 30.66
C MET A 1 7.31 -13.06 30.79
N ALA A 2 6.73 -13.69 29.76
CA ALA A 2 6.29 -15.08 29.83
C ALA A 2 7.37 -16.08 30.32
N GLN A 3 8.57 -16.05 29.74
CA GLN A 3 9.69 -16.91 30.17
C GLN A 3 10.23 -16.61 31.58
N ALA A 4 9.88 -15.46 32.16
CA ALA A 4 10.21 -15.10 33.53
C ALA A 4 9.09 -15.49 34.52
N GLY A 5 8.01 -16.13 34.06
CA GLY A 5 6.86 -16.51 34.88
C GLY A 5 5.89 -15.36 35.20
N LEU A 6 5.95 -14.27 34.43
CA LEU A 6 5.07 -13.10 34.60
C LEU A 6 3.86 -13.16 33.65
N TYR A 7 2.74 -12.56 34.07
CA TYR A 7 1.61 -12.27 33.18
C TYR A 7 2.06 -11.44 31.97
N VAL A 8 1.36 -11.61 30.85
CA VAL A 8 1.63 -10.91 29.58
C VAL A 8 0.42 -10.05 29.18
N ALA A 9 0.67 -8.98 28.44
CA ALA A 9 -0.36 -8.04 28.00
C ALA A 9 -1.08 -8.53 26.73
N CYS A 10 -1.86 -9.60 26.85
CA CYS A 10 -2.74 -10.10 25.79
C CYS A 10 -3.88 -10.96 26.37
N ASP A 11 -4.92 -11.19 25.57
CA ASP A 11 -6.06 -12.03 25.99
C ASP A 11 -5.67 -13.51 26.18
N ALA A 12 -4.76 -14.01 25.33
CA ALA A 12 -4.18 -15.34 25.42
C ALA A 12 -2.80 -15.40 24.74
N MET A 13 -1.91 -16.25 25.23
CA MET A 13 -0.59 -16.49 24.63
C MET A 13 -0.22 -17.98 24.70
N SER A 14 0.25 -18.53 23.57
CA SER A 14 1.00 -19.77 23.55
C SER A 14 2.43 -19.44 23.09
N LEU A 15 3.43 -19.88 23.86
CA LEU A 15 4.83 -19.54 23.61
C LEU A 15 5.69 -20.80 23.72
N ALA A 16 6.49 -21.05 22.69
CA ALA A 16 7.67 -21.90 22.81
C ALA A 16 8.85 -21.05 23.31
N PRO A 17 9.58 -21.45 24.38
CA PRO A 17 10.67 -20.65 24.91
C PRO A 17 11.79 -20.41 23.90
N PHE A 18 12.19 -19.14 23.74
CA PHE A 18 13.36 -18.76 22.98
C PHE A 18 14.64 -18.94 23.81
N SER A 19 15.70 -19.44 23.18
CA SER A 19 17.05 -19.52 23.76
C SER A 19 17.78 -18.18 23.68
N SER A 20 17.49 -17.39 22.66
CA SER A 20 18.12 -16.10 22.41
C SER A 20 17.17 -15.13 21.74
N ILE A 21 17.32 -13.85 22.07
CA ILE A 21 16.62 -12.74 21.42
C ILE A 21 17.69 -11.80 20.88
N TYR A 22 17.66 -11.57 19.58
CA TYR A 22 18.54 -10.63 18.89
C TYR A 22 17.71 -9.44 18.45
N THR A 23 18.20 -8.25 18.76
CA THR A 23 17.54 -7.01 18.35
C THR A 23 18.54 -6.14 17.62
N ARG A 24 18.12 -5.62 16.46
CA ARG A 24 18.76 -4.47 15.86
C ARG A 24 17.71 -3.41 15.63
N MET A 25 17.72 -2.40 16.49
CA MET A 25 16.89 -1.21 16.35
C MET A 25 17.77 -0.07 15.88
N ALA A 26 17.30 0.74 14.94
CA ALA A 26 18.01 1.94 14.52
C ALA A 26 18.29 2.82 15.76
N THR A 27 19.55 2.93 16.14
CA THR A 27 20.02 3.86 17.17
C THR A 27 20.50 5.11 16.47
N THR A 28 20.14 6.28 17.00
CA THR A 28 20.69 7.58 16.58
C THR A 28 22.20 7.51 16.39
N ASP A 29 22.66 7.98 15.24
CA ASP A 29 24.03 7.86 14.74
C ASP A 29 25.10 8.03 15.82
N ASP A 30 26.02 7.07 15.89
CA ASP A 30 27.29 7.25 16.59
C ASP A 30 28.26 8.00 15.67
N ILE A 31 28.10 9.32 15.62
CA ILE A 31 28.90 10.25 14.81
C ILE A 31 30.39 10.23 15.24
N TYR A 32 30.74 9.59 16.37
CA TYR A 32 32.01 9.79 17.06
C TYR A 32 33.10 8.74 16.78
N HIS A 33 32.82 7.67 16.04
CA HIS A 33 33.75 6.52 15.95
C HIS A 33 34.47 6.27 14.61
N GLY A 34 34.35 7.15 13.61
CA GLY A 34 35.17 7.08 12.38
C GLY A 34 34.99 5.80 11.55
N ARG A 35 33.94 5.01 11.82
CA ARG A 35 33.51 3.85 11.03
C ARG A 35 32.17 4.17 10.38
N SER A 36 31.95 3.70 9.16
CA SER A 36 30.64 3.81 8.51
C SER A 36 29.59 3.10 9.36
N THR A 37 28.49 3.80 9.70
CA THR A 37 27.34 3.26 10.42
C THR A 37 26.85 1.96 9.78
N PHE A 38 26.87 1.90 8.45
CA PHE A 38 26.51 0.72 7.67
C PHE A 38 27.44 -0.49 7.91
N MET A 39 28.74 -0.27 8.11
CA MET A 39 29.69 -1.36 8.38
C MET A 39 29.46 -1.98 9.76
N VAL A 40 29.16 -1.14 10.76
CA VAL A 40 28.82 -1.60 12.12
C VAL A 40 27.53 -2.43 12.06
N GLU A 41 26.53 -1.91 11.37
CA GLU A 41 25.26 -2.60 11.16
C GLU A 41 25.43 -3.96 10.46
N LEU A 42 26.24 -4.04 9.41
CA LEU A 42 26.52 -5.32 8.75
C LEU A 42 27.29 -6.30 9.64
N ALA A 43 28.19 -5.81 10.49
CA ALA A 43 28.90 -6.66 11.45
C ALA A 43 27.93 -7.25 12.49
N GLU A 44 26.98 -6.47 12.97
CA GLU A 44 25.92 -6.93 13.88
C GLU A 44 24.99 -7.93 13.18
N LEU A 45 24.53 -7.63 11.97
CA LEU A 45 23.72 -8.55 11.18
C LEU A 45 24.46 -9.88 10.94
N ARG A 46 25.76 -9.83 10.62
CA ARG A 46 26.60 -11.02 10.49
C ARG A 46 26.59 -11.84 11.79
N ASP A 47 26.78 -11.20 12.94
CA ASP A 47 26.85 -11.88 14.22
C ASP A 47 25.50 -12.50 14.61
N ILE A 48 24.39 -11.79 14.35
CA ILE A 48 23.02 -12.33 14.49
C ILE A 48 22.85 -13.55 13.59
N LEU A 49 23.15 -13.42 12.30
CA LEU A 49 23.03 -14.50 11.33
C LEU A 49 23.94 -15.68 11.66
N HIS A 50 25.09 -15.47 12.31
CA HIS A 50 25.97 -16.56 12.73
C HIS A 50 25.33 -17.39 13.85
N HIS A 51 24.83 -16.73 14.90
CA HIS A 51 24.37 -17.40 16.13
C HIS A 51 22.89 -17.79 16.13
N ALA A 52 22.05 -17.17 15.30
CA ALA A 52 20.62 -17.48 15.27
C ALA A 52 20.35 -18.95 14.92
N ASP A 53 19.40 -19.55 15.62
CA ASP A 53 18.94 -20.94 15.47
C ASP A 53 17.40 -21.01 15.48
N ALA A 54 16.84 -22.22 15.47
CA ALA A 54 15.39 -22.45 15.45
C ALA A 54 14.65 -22.00 16.73
N ARG A 55 15.37 -21.68 17.81
CA ARG A 55 14.84 -21.14 19.07
C ARG A 55 15.26 -19.68 19.28
N SER A 56 15.75 -19.00 18.25
CA SER A 56 16.05 -17.57 18.29
C SER A 56 14.86 -16.74 17.81
N LEU A 57 14.65 -15.59 18.46
CA LEU A 57 13.82 -14.49 17.96
C LEU A 57 14.72 -13.35 17.48
N VAL A 58 14.60 -12.96 16.21
CA VAL A 58 15.35 -11.84 15.61
C VAL A 58 14.40 -10.69 15.29
N VAL A 59 14.62 -9.52 15.87
CA VAL A 59 13.83 -8.31 15.60
C VAL A 59 14.74 -7.26 15.00
N GLY A 60 14.40 -6.78 13.80
CA GLY A 60 15.14 -5.75 13.08
C GLY A 60 14.25 -4.57 12.76
N ASP A 61 14.81 -3.37 12.83
CA ASP A 61 14.13 -2.11 12.50
C ASP A 61 15.02 -1.31 11.55
N GLU A 62 14.49 -1.00 10.37
CA GLU A 62 15.13 -0.23 9.31
C GLU A 62 16.55 -0.70 8.94
N LEU A 63 16.73 -2.03 8.86
CA LEU A 63 18.01 -2.61 8.46
C LEU A 63 18.48 -2.07 7.10
N CYS A 64 19.74 -1.67 7.03
CA CYS A 64 20.44 -1.15 5.86
C CYS A 64 19.81 0.15 5.31
N SER A 65 19.26 1.00 6.17
CA SER A 65 18.70 2.31 5.75
C SER A 65 19.75 3.30 5.25
N GLY A 66 21.02 3.14 5.66
CA GLY A 66 22.14 4.01 5.28
C GLY A 66 22.83 3.68 3.95
N THR A 67 22.29 2.76 3.15
CA THR A 67 22.86 2.34 1.83
C THR A 67 21.81 2.49 0.73
N GLU A 68 22.24 2.42 -0.52
CA GLU A 68 21.38 2.46 -1.69
C GLU A 68 20.33 1.32 -1.69
N SER A 69 19.12 1.63 -2.16
CA SER A 69 17.96 0.73 -2.05
C SER A 69 18.19 -0.66 -2.62
N ALA A 70 18.90 -0.77 -3.77
CA ALA A 70 19.19 -2.05 -4.39
C ALA A 70 20.03 -2.96 -3.49
N SER A 71 21.04 -2.40 -2.82
CA SER A 71 21.89 -3.11 -1.86
C SER A 71 21.11 -3.45 -0.59
N ALA A 72 20.33 -2.51 -0.06
CA ALA A 72 19.47 -2.75 1.10
C ALA A 72 18.48 -3.91 0.87
N ILE A 73 17.74 -3.89 -0.25
CA ILE A 73 16.81 -4.97 -0.64
C ILE A 73 17.54 -6.30 -0.75
N SER A 74 18.71 -6.32 -1.39
CA SER A 74 19.49 -7.54 -1.60
C SER A 74 19.98 -8.14 -0.29
N ILE A 75 20.50 -7.31 0.62
CA ILE A 75 21.05 -7.74 1.91
C ILE A 75 19.92 -8.18 2.85
N VAL A 76 18.88 -7.37 3.01
CA VAL A 76 17.74 -7.69 3.88
C VAL A 76 16.99 -8.92 3.37
N GLY A 77 16.77 -9.03 2.06
CA GLY A 77 16.17 -10.22 1.45
C GLY A 77 17.01 -11.48 1.68
N SER A 78 18.32 -11.40 1.52
CA SER A 78 19.22 -12.52 1.83
C SER A 78 19.18 -12.91 3.32
N ALA A 79 19.11 -11.93 4.22
CA ALA A 79 18.98 -12.17 5.65
C ALA A 79 17.68 -12.89 6.00
N CYS A 80 16.54 -12.45 5.45
CA CYS A 80 15.24 -13.13 5.60
C CYS A 80 15.32 -14.60 5.17
N LEU A 81 15.91 -14.87 4.00
CA LEU A 81 16.07 -16.23 3.48
C LEU A 81 17.03 -17.08 4.34
N ALA A 82 18.08 -16.47 4.88
CA ALA A 82 19.01 -17.17 5.78
C ALA A 82 18.33 -17.56 7.10
N LEU A 83 17.56 -16.64 7.70
CA LEU A 83 16.80 -16.91 8.93
C LEU A 83 15.68 -17.93 8.72
N ASP A 84 14.97 -17.86 7.59
CA ASP A 84 13.97 -18.86 7.22
C ASP A 84 14.58 -20.27 7.12
N ARG A 85 15.74 -20.41 6.43
CA ARG A 85 16.48 -21.69 6.35
C ARG A 85 16.89 -22.23 7.71
N LYS A 86 17.28 -21.35 8.64
CA LYS A 86 17.61 -21.70 10.04
C LYS A 86 16.39 -22.03 10.90
N ARG A 87 15.19 -21.80 10.37
CA ARG A 87 13.90 -21.89 11.07
C ARG A 87 13.81 -20.95 12.28
N SER A 88 14.57 -19.87 12.27
CA SER A 88 14.52 -18.84 13.29
C SER A 88 13.19 -18.09 13.22
N HIS A 89 12.72 -17.56 14.34
CA HIS A 89 11.61 -16.61 14.36
C HIS A 89 12.16 -15.22 14.10
N PHE A 90 11.56 -14.46 13.20
CA PHE A 90 12.04 -13.11 12.90
C PHE A 90 10.94 -12.14 12.50
N MET A 91 11.20 -10.85 12.72
CA MET A 91 10.34 -9.75 12.31
C MET A 91 11.21 -8.56 11.94
N PHE A 92 11.08 -8.06 10.71
CA PHE A 92 11.78 -6.87 10.23
C PHE A 92 10.78 -5.79 9.88
N ALA A 93 10.91 -4.62 10.51
CA ALA A 93 10.25 -3.40 10.10
C ALA A 93 11.14 -2.69 9.07
N THR A 94 10.56 -2.27 7.93
CA THR A 94 11.35 -1.70 6.83
C THR A 94 10.52 -0.82 5.90
N HIS A 95 11.18 0.14 5.26
CA HIS A 95 10.65 0.97 4.17
C HIS A 95 10.99 0.43 2.78
N LEU A 96 11.56 -0.77 2.68
CA LEU A 96 11.90 -1.43 1.41
C LEU A 96 10.65 -2.01 0.75
N HIS A 97 9.87 -1.16 0.07
CA HIS A 97 8.58 -1.50 -0.53
C HIS A 97 8.68 -2.54 -1.65
N GLU A 98 9.84 -2.68 -2.29
CA GLU A 98 10.11 -3.64 -3.36
C GLU A 98 10.60 -5.00 -2.84
N LEU A 99 10.89 -5.12 -1.53
CA LEU A 99 11.34 -6.39 -0.93
C LEU A 99 10.33 -7.55 -1.14
N PRO A 100 8.99 -7.34 -1.02
CA PRO A 100 7.99 -8.35 -1.35
C PRO A 100 8.03 -8.83 -2.82
N ASP A 101 8.52 -8.01 -3.75
CA ASP A 101 8.59 -8.34 -5.18
C ASP A 101 9.81 -9.21 -5.53
N VAL A 102 10.77 -9.34 -4.61
CA VAL A 102 11.92 -10.23 -4.78
C VAL A 102 11.42 -11.67 -4.94
N LYS A 103 11.68 -12.28 -6.11
CA LYS A 103 11.18 -13.63 -6.48
C LYS A 103 11.38 -14.67 -5.37
N ALA A 104 12.54 -14.68 -4.73
CA ALA A 104 12.86 -15.64 -3.67
C ALA A 104 12.06 -15.39 -2.39
N ILE A 105 11.76 -14.13 -2.05
CA ILE A 105 10.88 -13.78 -0.92
C ILE A 105 9.45 -14.17 -1.25
N ARG A 106 8.94 -13.77 -2.42
CA ARG A 106 7.59 -14.10 -2.89
C ARG A 106 7.32 -15.60 -2.97
N ALA A 107 8.34 -16.40 -3.28
CA ALA A 107 8.23 -17.85 -3.34
C ALA A 107 8.20 -18.55 -1.97
N SER A 108 8.56 -17.86 -0.89
CA SER A 108 8.55 -18.46 0.45
C SER A 108 7.12 -18.53 1.01
N THR A 109 6.75 -19.70 1.52
CA THR A 109 5.46 -19.92 2.20
C THR A 109 5.51 -19.63 3.70
N ARG A 110 6.70 -19.26 4.22
CA ARG A 110 6.94 -19.04 5.65
C ARG A 110 7.21 -17.57 6.00
N ILE A 111 7.45 -16.75 4.99
CA ILE A 111 7.67 -15.31 5.15
C ILE A 111 6.35 -14.61 4.86
N ALA A 112 5.77 -14.00 5.89
CA ALA A 112 4.56 -13.19 5.76
C ALA A 112 4.94 -11.71 5.62
N ILE A 113 4.22 -11.01 4.75
CA ILE A 113 4.33 -9.55 4.61
C ILE A 113 3.09 -8.94 5.25
N ALA A 114 3.30 -7.94 6.07
CA ALA A 114 2.24 -7.18 6.73
C ALA A 114 2.66 -5.70 6.83
N HIS A 115 1.68 -4.84 7.02
CA HIS A 115 1.88 -3.40 7.18
C HIS A 115 0.99 -2.83 8.28
N LEU A 116 1.39 -1.71 8.86
CA LEU A 116 0.51 -0.94 9.73
C LEU A 116 -0.45 -0.11 8.87
N SER A 117 -1.74 -0.34 9.01
CA SER A 117 -2.75 0.32 8.18
C SER A 117 -2.83 1.81 8.50
N VAL A 118 -2.75 2.59 7.44
CA VAL A 118 -2.93 4.03 7.42
C VAL A 118 -3.97 4.35 6.36
N ARG A 119 -4.88 5.27 6.66
CA ARG A 119 -5.90 5.72 5.71
C ARG A 119 -5.88 7.24 5.64
N TYR A 120 -5.86 7.80 4.44
CA TYR A 120 -6.16 9.22 4.25
C TYR A 120 -7.67 9.44 4.35
N ASP A 121 -8.08 10.43 5.13
CA ASP A 121 -9.47 10.88 5.19
C ASP A 121 -9.62 12.14 4.34
N ASP A 122 -10.15 11.98 3.12
CA ASP A 122 -10.34 13.10 2.18
C ASP A 122 -11.29 14.17 2.71
N ALA A 123 -12.27 13.79 3.54
CA ALA A 123 -13.25 14.73 4.07
C ALA A 123 -12.67 15.61 5.18
N ALA A 124 -11.78 15.03 6.00
CA ALA A 124 -11.10 15.73 7.08
C ALA A 124 -9.71 16.25 6.69
N ASP A 125 -9.26 15.97 5.46
CA ASP A 125 -7.93 16.33 4.94
C ASP A 125 -6.80 15.91 5.89
N MET A 126 -6.91 14.70 6.45
CA MET A 126 -6.03 14.21 7.51
C MET A 126 -5.66 12.74 7.36
N LEU A 127 -4.49 12.39 7.85
CA LEU A 127 -3.99 11.04 7.85
C LEU A 127 -4.41 10.32 9.13
N VAL A 128 -5.11 9.20 9.01
CA VAL A 128 -5.63 8.39 10.12
C VAL A 128 -4.74 7.18 10.34
N TYR A 129 -4.07 7.16 11.50
CA TYR A 129 -3.24 6.04 11.94
C TYR A 129 -4.09 5.04 12.72
N ASN A 130 -4.59 4.00 12.06
CA ASN A 130 -5.40 2.98 12.72
C ASN A 130 -4.57 2.09 13.67
N ARG A 131 -3.23 2.09 13.52
CA ARG A 131 -2.28 1.26 14.29
C ARG A 131 -2.64 -0.22 14.31
N ARG A 132 -3.30 -0.70 13.27
CA ARG A 132 -3.64 -2.11 13.07
C ARG A 132 -2.66 -2.73 12.08
N LEU A 133 -2.12 -3.88 12.43
CA LEU A 133 -1.34 -4.70 11.50
C LEU A 133 -2.30 -5.38 10.53
N MET A 134 -2.07 -5.22 9.23
CA MET A 134 -2.86 -5.80 8.14
C MET A 134 -1.96 -6.62 7.23
N ASP A 135 -2.50 -7.71 6.67
CA ASP A 135 -1.76 -8.57 5.76
C ASP A 135 -1.44 -7.86 4.43
N GLY A 136 -0.35 -8.28 3.80
CA GLY A 136 0.12 -7.76 2.53
C GLY A 136 1.02 -6.51 2.66
N PRO A 137 1.60 -6.05 1.54
CA PRO A 137 2.41 -4.85 1.51
C PRO A 137 1.56 -3.59 1.76
N GLY A 138 2.16 -2.59 2.40
CA GLY A 138 1.53 -1.28 2.59
C GLY A 138 1.59 -0.41 1.33
N ASN A 139 0.87 0.71 1.37
CA ASN A 139 0.84 1.67 0.27
C ASN A 139 2.22 2.34 0.06
N ALA A 140 2.79 2.19 -1.15
CA ALA A 140 4.06 2.81 -1.55
C ALA A 140 3.98 4.35 -1.72
N LEU A 141 2.79 4.95 -1.66
CA LEU A 141 2.58 6.40 -1.73
C LEU A 141 2.51 7.09 -0.36
N TYR A 142 2.67 6.34 0.74
CA TYR A 142 2.54 6.84 2.10
C TYR A 142 3.32 8.14 2.36
N GLY A 143 4.58 8.24 1.89
CA GLY A 143 5.39 9.44 2.10
C GLY A 143 4.80 10.71 1.47
N LEU A 144 4.20 10.61 0.29
CA LEU A 144 3.54 11.74 -0.37
C LEU A 144 2.17 12.04 0.25
N GLU A 145 1.48 11.04 0.79
CA GLU A 145 0.25 11.24 1.56
C GLU A 145 0.52 11.98 2.88
N VAL A 146 1.63 11.66 3.56
CA VAL A 146 2.10 12.39 4.74
C VAL A 146 2.44 13.84 4.38
N ALA A 147 3.18 14.07 3.30
CA ALA A 147 3.49 15.42 2.82
C ALA A 147 2.22 16.24 2.52
N ARG A 148 1.20 15.61 1.92
CA ARG A 148 -0.11 16.24 1.71
C ARG A 148 -0.79 16.60 3.03
N ALA A 149 -0.82 15.68 3.99
CA ALA A 149 -1.40 15.92 5.31
C ALA A 149 -0.67 17.02 6.10
N MET A 150 0.63 17.21 5.85
CA MET A 150 1.44 18.32 6.37
C MET A 150 1.19 19.65 5.64
N ARG A 151 0.24 19.68 4.69
CA ARG A 151 -0.15 20.86 3.92
C ARG A 151 1.01 21.49 3.16
N MET A 152 1.90 20.66 2.62
CA MET A 152 2.90 21.12 1.67
C MET A 152 2.22 21.79 0.47
N GLU A 153 2.87 22.82 -0.09
CA GLU A 153 2.30 23.62 -1.17
C GLU A 153 1.90 22.75 -2.37
N ARG A 154 0.81 23.14 -3.04
CA ARG A 154 0.27 22.38 -4.18
C ARG A 154 1.30 22.18 -5.29
N GLU A 155 2.08 23.22 -5.58
CA GLU A 155 3.15 23.17 -6.59
C GLU A 155 4.26 22.20 -6.19
N PHE A 156 4.70 22.22 -4.92
CA PHE A 156 5.65 21.23 -4.39
C PHE A 156 5.13 19.81 -4.55
N MET A 157 3.86 19.56 -4.17
CA MET A 157 3.26 18.23 -4.29
C MET A 157 3.16 17.77 -5.74
N GLN A 158 2.81 18.66 -6.67
CA GLN A 158 2.78 18.35 -8.11
C GLN A 158 4.16 17.95 -8.63
N ASN A 159 5.19 18.68 -8.24
CA ASN A 159 6.58 18.39 -8.61
C ASN A 159 7.07 17.07 -8.00
N ALA A 160 6.79 16.81 -6.71
CA ALA A 160 7.15 15.56 -6.05
C ALA A 160 6.48 14.35 -6.72
N HIS A 161 5.21 14.47 -7.11
CA HIS A 161 4.53 13.44 -7.90
C HIS A 161 5.16 13.25 -9.28
N ALA A 162 5.61 14.33 -9.95
CA ALA A 162 6.28 14.24 -11.25
C ALA A 162 7.63 13.52 -11.18
N ILE A 163 8.49 13.91 -10.22
CA ILE A 163 9.79 13.28 -10.00
C ILE A 163 9.63 11.79 -9.70
N ARG A 164 8.65 11.42 -8.86
CA ARG A 164 8.39 9.99 -8.56
C ARG A 164 8.01 9.19 -9.81
N ARG A 165 7.20 9.76 -10.72
CA ARG A 165 6.82 9.08 -11.96
C ARG A 165 8.04 8.81 -12.84
N GLU A 166 8.92 9.81 -12.97
CA GLU A 166 10.18 9.68 -13.70
C GLU A 166 11.06 8.58 -13.11
N LEU A 167 11.27 8.57 -11.80
CA LEU A 167 12.12 7.60 -11.10
C LEU A 167 11.67 6.15 -11.25
N LEU A 168 10.36 5.90 -11.24
CA LEU A 168 9.83 4.55 -11.32
C LEU A 168 9.76 4.02 -12.77
N GLY A 169 10.18 4.81 -13.76
CA GLY A 169 10.05 4.45 -15.18
C GLY A 169 8.58 4.23 -15.58
N VAL A 170 7.65 4.72 -14.78
CA VAL A 170 6.21 4.61 -15.00
C VAL A 170 5.86 5.70 -16.00
N GLN A 171 5.87 5.37 -17.29
CA GLN A 171 5.29 6.22 -18.34
C GLN A 171 3.76 6.25 -18.33
N GLU A 172 3.11 5.48 -17.44
CA GLU A 172 1.65 5.46 -17.34
C GLU A 172 1.19 6.02 -15.99
N ASP A 173 0.68 7.25 -16.05
CA ASP A 173 -0.44 7.76 -15.27
C ASP A 173 -1.12 6.72 -14.32
N VAL A 174 -0.70 6.67 -13.04
CA VAL A 174 -1.44 5.97 -11.95
C VAL A 174 -2.76 6.70 -11.63
N VAL A 175 -2.99 7.85 -12.26
CA VAL A 175 -4.33 8.43 -12.44
C VAL A 175 -4.56 8.40 -13.93
N ASN A 176 -5.43 7.54 -14.43
CA ASN A 176 -5.79 7.55 -15.83
C ASN A 176 -6.40 8.93 -16.10
N GLN A 177 -5.61 9.86 -16.66
CA GLN A 177 -6.10 11.20 -16.98
C GLN A 177 -7.16 11.16 -18.08
N LYS A 178 -7.39 9.97 -18.68
CA LYS A 178 -8.55 9.69 -19.50
C LYS A 178 -9.79 10.02 -18.66
N LYS A 179 -10.41 11.13 -19.04
CA LYS A 179 -11.72 11.52 -18.52
C LYS A 179 -12.79 10.83 -19.34
N SER A 180 -13.97 10.69 -18.76
CA SER A 180 -15.13 10.24 -19.53
C SER A 180 -15.37 11.17 -20.73
N ASN A 181 -15.65 10.57 -21.89
CA ASN A 181 -16.07 11.31 -23.08
C ASN A 181 -17.39 12.09 -22.87
N TYR A 182 -18.17 11.71 -21.86
CA TYR A 182 -19.48 12.30 -21.56
C TYR A 182 -19.40 13.37 -20.46
N ASN A 183 -18.45 13.26 -19.53
CA ASN A 183 -18.30 14.21 -18.43
C ASN A 183 -16.84 14.35 -17.97
N ARG A 184 -16.26 15.53 -18.20
CA ARG A 184 -14.87 15.89 -17.84
C ARG A 184 -14.53 15.85 -16.34
N ASN A 185 -15.54 15.69 -15.47
CA ASN A 185 -15.34 15.56 -14.03
C ASN A 185 -15.26 14.09 -13.58
N ILE A 186 -15.35 13.12 -14.50
CA ILE A 186 -15.21 11.70 -14.22
C ILE A 186 -13.88 11.20 -14.76
N TYR A 187 -13.09 10.58 -13.88
CA TYR A 187 -11.83 9.95 -14.19
C TYR A 187 -12.02 8.46 -14.48
N MET A 188 -11.28 7.94 -15.46
CA MET A 188 -11.38 6.55 -15.91
C MET A 188 -10.34 5.66 -15.21
N ASP A 189 -10.27 5.72 -13.88
CA ASP A 189 -9.22 5.03 -13.11
C ASP A 189 -9.52 3.53 -12.96
N LEU A 190 -10.23 3.15 -11.89
CA LEU A 190 -10.65 1.76 -11.64
C LEU A 190 -12.10 1.54 -12.06
N CYS A 191 -12.39 0.32 -12.48
CA CYS A 191 -13.74 -0.13 -12.79
C CYS A 191 -14.62 0.02 -11.55
N GLY A 192 -15.66 0.84 -11.66
CA GLY A 192 -16.60 1.11 -10.59
C GLY A 192 -17.51 -0.07 -10.23
N ALA A 193 -17.43 -1.19 -10.95
CA ALA A 193 -18.13 -2.44 -10.64
C ALA A 193 -17.24 -3.47 -9.92
N CYS A 194 -16.05 -3.77 -10.44
CA CYS A 194 -15.17 -4.78 -9.82
C CYS A 194 -14.08 -4.20 -8.91
N GLY A 195 -13.73 -2.92 -9.03
CA GLY A 195 -12.68 -2.26 -8.24
C GLY A 195 -11.25 -2.72 -8.52
N GLU A 196 -11.05 -3.76 -9.34
CA GLU A 196 -9.75 -4.42 -9.54
C GLU A 196 -9.11 -4.11 -10.89
N ARG A 197 -9.93 -3.87 -11.93
CA ARG A 197 -9.46 -3.67 -13.32
C ARG A 197 -9.56 -2.21 -13.72
N GLN A 198 -8.70 -1.78 -14.64
CA GLN A 198 -8.73 -0.42 -15.20
C GLN A 198 -10.04 -0.16 -15.96
N ALA A 199 -10.59 1.04 -15.81
CA ALA A 199 -11.78 1.43 -16.55
C ALA A 199 -11.43 1.84 -17.99
N GLU A 200 -12.10 1.23 -18.95
CA GLU A 200 -11.89 1.47 -20.39
C GLU A 200 -13.03 2.30 -20.98
N GLU A 201 -14.25 2.09 -20.49
CA GLU A 201 -15.50 2.64 -21.03
C GLU A 201 -16.36 3.31 -19.95
N THR A 202 -17.02 4.42 -20.30
CA THR A 202 -18.02 5.03 -19.42
C THR A 202 -19.39 4.49 -19.78
N HIS A 203 -20.07 3.92 -18.78
CA HIS A 203 -21.43 3.43 -18.91
C HIS A 203 -22.44 4.42 -18.33
N HIS A 204 -23.59 4.55 -18.99
CA HIS A 204 -24.74 5.31 -18.48
C HIS A 204 -25.65 4.37 -17.70
N ILE A 205 -25.84 4.64 -16.41
CA ILE A 205 -26.69 3.81 -15.53
C ILE A 205 -28.15 3.88 -16.01
N GLU A 206 -28.67 5.09 -16.22
CA GLU A 206 -29.93 5.31 -16.94
C GLU A 206 -29.66 5.47 -18.44
N PRO A 207 -30.27 4.62 -19.29
CA PRO A 207 -30.02 4.62 -20.73
C PRO A 207 -30.27 5.97 -21.39
N GLN A 208 -29.35 6.38 -22.28
CA GLN A 208 -29.46 7.66 -23.00
C GLN A 208 -30.76 7.81 -23.82
N ARG A 209 -31.41 6.71 -24.21
CA ARG A 209 -32.71 6.71 -24.93
C ARG A 209 -33.87 7.29 -24.10
N LEU A 210 -33.71 7.40 -22.78
CA LEU A 210 -34.70 8.01 -21.88
C LEU A 210 -34.59 9.54 -21.85
N ALA A 211 -33.57 10.12 -22.48
CA ALA A 211 -33.36 11.56 -22.49
C ALA A 211 -34.26 12.25 -23.52
N ASP A 212 -34.78 13.42 -23.15
CA ASP A 212 -35.54 14.29 -24.05
C ASP A 212 -34.64 15.03 -25.07
N SER A 213 -35.23 15.93 -25.87
CA SER A 213 -34.51 16.74 -26.87
C SER A 213 -33.42 17.63 -26.28
N ASN A 214 -33.47 17.94 -24.98
CA ASN A 214 -32.48 18.73 -24.26
C ASN A 214 -31.46 17.85 -23.53
N GLY A 215 -31.50 16.53 -23.72
CA GLY A 215 -30.61 15.59 -23.05
C GLY A 215 -30.96 15.36 -21.58
N MET A 216 -32.18 15.68 -21.14
CA MET A 216 -32.61 15.52 -19.75
C MET A 216 -33.34 14.20 -19.54
N ILE A 217 -32.96 13.46 -18.49
CA ILE A 217 -33.66 12.29 -17.97
C ILE A 217 -34.35 12.73 -16.69
N GLY A 218 -35.65 13.02 -16.77
CA GLY A 218 -36.43 13.55 -15.65
C GLY A 218 -35.88 14.88 -15.12
N ARG A 219 -35.10 14.84 -14.03
CA ARG A 219 -34.58 16.04 -13.34
C ARG A 219 -33.09 16.29 -13.55
N PHE A 220 -32.38 15.45 -14.30
CA PHE A 220 -30.94 15.58 -14.49
C PHE A 220 -30.53 15.35 -15.94
N HIS A 221 -29.41 15.94 -16.35
CA HIS A 221 -28.88 15.73 -17.70
C HIS A 221 -28.29 14.31 -17.83
N LYS A 222 -28.46 13.64 -18.98
CA LYS A 222 -28.00 12.26 -19.21
C LYS A 222 -26.52 12.04 -18.90
N ASN A 223 -25.69 13.07 -19.06
CA ASN A 223 -24.24 13.04 -18.76
C ASN A 223 -23.89 13.55 -17.34
N ALA A 224 -24.86 13.65 -16.43
CA ALA A 224 -24.60 14.03 -15.05
C ALA A 224 -23.68 13.00 -14.37
N ALA A 225 -22.85 13.47 -13.44
CA ALA A 225 -21.79 12.62 -12.89
C ALA A 225 -22.33 11.37 -12.15
N HIS A 226 -23.51 11.49 -11.53
CA HIS A 226 -24.17 10.37 -10.86
C HIS A 226 -24.82 9.37 -11.83
N ASN A 227 -25.01 9.72 -13.10
CA ASN A 227 -25.57 8.80 -14.10
C ASN A 227 -24.49 8.03 -14.88
N LEU A 228 -23.22 8.25 -14.56
CA LEU A 228 -22.08 7.74 -15.31
C LEU A 228 -21.18 6.92 -14.40
N ILE A 229 -20.70 5.78 -14.90
CA ILE A 229 -19.80 4.89 -14.18
C ILE A 229 -18.67 4.39 -15.10
N PRO A 230 -17.40 4.56 -14.72
CA PRO A 230 -16.28 3.93 -15.43
C PRO A 230 -16.31 2.41 -15.23
N LEU A 231 -16.21 1.62 -16.30
CA LEU A 231 -16.16 0.16 -16.26
C LEU A 231 -15.00 -0.39 -17.11
N CYS A 232 -14.47 -1.55 -16.73
CA CYS A 232 -13.59 -2.34 -17.61
C CYS A 232 -14.44 -3.03 -18.70
N ALA A 233 -13.81 -3.41 -19.82
CA ALA A 233 -14.51 -4.01 -20.96
C ALA A 233 -15.40 -5.20 -20.56
N GLN A 234 -14.88 -6.10 -19.73
CA GLN A 234 -15.62 -7.28 -19.27
C GLN A 234 -16.86 -6.91 -18.42
N CYS A 235 -16.74 -5.97 -17.48
CA CYS A 235 -17.89 -5.53 -16.68
C CYS A 235 -18.91 -4.79 -17.53
N HIS A 236 -18.47 -4.03 -18.53
CA HIS A 236 -19.36 -3.36 -19.47
C HIS A 236 -20.17 -4.37 -20.30
N ASP A 237 -19.52 -5.39 -20.83
CA ASP A 237 -20.18 -6.48 -21.56
C ASP A 237 -21.14 -7.26 -20.67
N ASP A 238 -20.76 -7.53 -19.41
CA ASP A 238 -21.62 -8.26 -18.47
C ASP A 238 -22.89 -7.48 -18.11
N VAL A 239 -22.88 -6.14 -18.14
CA VAL A 239 -24.09 -5.32 -17.96
C VAL A 239 -25.08 -5.56 -19.10
N HIS A 240 -24.59 -5.67 -20.33
CA HIS A 240 -25.45 -5.85 -21.51
C HIS A 240 -25.82 -7.31 -21.79
N SER A 241 -24.92 -8.25 -21.52
CA SER A 241 -25.06 -9.67 -21.91
C SER A 241 -25.54 -10.57 -20.77
N LYS A 242 -25.12 -10.28 -19.52
CA LYS A 242 -25.40 -11.11 -18.33
C LYS A 242 -26.28 -10.41 -17.30
N GLY A 243 -26.68 -9.17 -17.56
CA GLY A 243 -27.56 -8.40 -16.68
C GLY A 243 -26.91 -7.98 -15.36
N LEU A 244 -25.60 -7.72 -15.36
CA LEU A 244 -24.92 -7.13 -14.20
C LEU A 244 -25.62 -5.81 -13.82
N HIS A 245 -26.29 -5.79 -12.67
CA HIS A 245 -27.05 -4.61 -12.23
C HIS A 245 -26.12 -3.59 -11.58
N ILE A 246 -26.12 -2.37 -12.11
CA ILE A 246 -25.44 -1.23 -11.49
C ILE A 246 -26.47 -0.44 -10.68
N PRO A 247 -26.27 -0.29 -9.37
CA PRO A 247 -27.20 0.46 -8.52
C PRO A 247 -27.32 1.91 -9.01
N SER A 248 -28.53 2.45 -8.93
CA SER A 248 -28.78 3.86 -9.25
C SER A 248 -27.94 4.76 -8.33
N ALA A 249 -27.54 5.93 -8.81
CA ALA A 249 -26.80 6.86 -7.97
C ALA A 249 -27.42 8.24 -7.96
N VAL A 250 -27.35 8.89 -6.79
CA VAL A 250 -27.91 10.23 -6.55
C VAL A 250 -26.79 11.16 -6.14
N MET A 251 -26.79 12.38 -6.68
CA MET A 251 -25.88 13.44 -6.26
C MET A 251 -26.36 14.03 -4.93
N THR A 252 -25.56 13.94 -3.87
CA THR A 252 -25.82 14.56 -2.57
C THR A 252 -24.82 15.68 -2.28
N THR A 253 -25.04 16.47 -1.23
CA THR A 253 -24.05 17.46 -0.76
C THR A 253 -22.76 16.83 -0.23
N ARG A 254 -22.72 15.50 -0.02
CA ARG A 254 -21.56 14.72 0.40
C ARG A 254 -20.92 13.92 -0.75
N GLY A 255 -21.36 14.15 -2.00
CA GLY A 255 -20.89 13.42 -3.18
C GLY A 255 -21.92 12.45 -3.76
N ILE A 256 -21.48 11.57 -4.67
CA ILE A 256 -22.34 10.58 -5.33
C ILE A 256 -22.61 9.43 -4.36
N LEU A 257 -23.88 9.19 -4.03
CA LEU A 257 -24.31 8.06 -3.23
C LEU A 257 -24.98 7.04 -4.14
N ARG A 258 -24.47 5.80 -4.15
CA ARG A 258 -25.09 4.68 -4.87
C ARG A 258 -26.12 4.00 -3.96
N VAL A 259 -27.32 3.78 -4.48
CA VAL A 259 -28.52 3.32 -3.75
C VAL A 259 -28.97 1.97 -4.27
#